data_AF-A0A9P8MKY9-F1
#
_entry.id   AF-A0A9P8MKY9-F1
#
_cell.length_a   1.000
_cell.length_b   1.000
_cell.length_c   1.000
_cell.angle_alpha   90.00
_cell.angle_beta   90.00
_cell.angle_gamma   90.00
#
_symmetry.space_group_name_H-M   'P 1'
#
loop_
_entity.id
_entity.type
_entity.pdbx_description
1 polymer ?
#
loop_
_entity_poly.entity_id
_entity_poly.type
_entity_poly.pdbx_seq_one_letter_code
_entity_poly.pdbx_strand_id
1 'polypeptide(L)'
;MSTIESIVAFSRSHVSSLSCRSPLFRLLVTALIFFTLSTLFIFATGPVADRSALWLPSTRTHGQNGPSAMDREHYPPVVLTADNDAGNSTLGFSSIYFIYLPSRYDRLDAMSLQSYLSGVDLTEYPAVGPQLIKDVGMPPTRKPGKLRTSEQGCWRAHANIWSTMLRQKLPPLLIVESDATWDINIRKIMPNLNNHFRQFLKEINSTQLHNPAWPAEAVARNESTKASNDDPWLSSHWDILSFGQCHETDENNDIRLIYNDPFVPLGKDYQGRALTHERVIRRSGGITCTTAYAVSQTGAAKLLLRTAVNLDMPVDMVMQEMIVSGDLVSYSVMPPIMAQWQYAEGIGMEERGANSNINKAGIFSGLFSLFARKKAWENVKASGSVWTTKTYHEDVAFDEMSLQGAWKRVFGTAN
;
A
#
# COMPACT_ATOMS: atom_id res chain seq x y z
N MET A 1 35.41 -35.98 -12.01
CA MET A 1 35.88 -37.23 -11.40
C MET A 1 36.80 -36.93 -10.19
N SER A 2 36.30 -36.17 -9.20
CA SER A 2 37.02 -35.95 -7.92
C SER A 2 36.12 -35.49 -6.75
N THR A 3 34.81 -35.76 -6.77
CA THR A 3 33.87 -35.32 -5.72
C THR A 3 32.92 -36.40 -5.22
N ILE A 4 32.94 -37.60 -5.83
CA ILE A 4 32.13 -38.75 -5.40
C ILE A 4 32.88 -39.62 -4.37
N GLU A 5 34.21 -39.56 -4.31
CA GLU A 5 34.98 -40.34 -3.34
C GLU A 5 34.98 -39.75 -1.91
N SER A 6 34.76 -38.44 -1.75
CA SER A 6 34.71 -37.82 -0.42
C SER A 6 33.43 -38.10 0.37
N ILE A 7 32.33 -38.45 -0.31
CA ILE A 7 31.04 -38.76 0.34
C ILE A 7 31.01 -40.20 0.87
N VAL A 8 31.76 -41.12 0.25
CA VAL A 8 31.87 -42.51 0.70
C VAL A 8 32.85 -42.65 1.89
N ALA A 9 33.81 -41.74 2.04
CA ALA A 9 34.73 -41.75 3.18
C ALA A 9 34.10 -41.24 4.49
N PHE A 10 33.16 -40.27 4.41
CA PHE A 10 32.53 -39.72 5.62
C PHE A 10 31.50 -40.67 6.24
N SER A 11 30.85 -41.53 5.45
CA SER A 11 29.87 -42.52 5.96
C SER A 11 30.52 -43.76 6.62
N ARG A 12 31.84 -43.95 6.50
CA ARG A 12 32.56 -45.08 7.11
C ARG A 12 33.17 -44.79 8.50
N SER A 13 33.15 -43.55 8.98
CA SER A 13 33.84 -43.19 10.24
C SER A 13 32.96 -43.08 11.49
N HIS A 14 31.62 -43.12 11.38
CA HIS A 14 30.71 -42.93 12.52
C HIS A 14 29.65 -44.03 12.72
N VAL A 15 29.87 -45.23 12.17
CA VAL A 15 29.02 -46.41 12.46
C VAL A 15 29.73 -47.44 13.36
N SER A 16 30.88 -47.08 13.96
CA SER A 16 31.67 -47.98 14.80
C SER A 16 31.54 -47.75 16.31
N SER A 17 30.56 -46.98 16.80
CA SER A 17 30.36 -46.76 18.24
C SER A 17 28.90 -46.87 18.70
N LEU A 18 28.18 -47.91 18.30
CA LEU A 18 26.90 -48.30 18.91
C LEU A 18 26.84 -49.83 19.01
N SER A 19 27.74 -50.37 19.83
CA SER A 19 27.65 -51.76 20.29
C SER A 19 26.45 -51.88 21.24
N CYS A 20 25.55 -52.79 20.87
CA CYS A 20 24.32 -53.17 21.58
C CYS A 20 23.10 -52.27 21.31
N ARG A 21 22.22 -52.72 20.39
CA ARG A 21 20.75 -52.61 20.46
C ARG A 21 20.14 -53.53 19.40
N SER A 22 19.11 -54.26 19.81
CA SER A 22 18.47 -55.38 19.14
C SER A 22 18.16 -55.16 17.63
N PRO A 23 17.99 -56.22 16.83
CA PRO A 23 17.57 -56.12 15.42
C PRO A 23 16.31 -55.26 15.23
N LEU A 24 15.43 -55.21 16.23
CA LEU A 24 14.26 -54.33 16.29
C LEU A 24 14.61 -52.83 16.26
N PHE A 25 15.69 -52.41 16.93
CA PHE A 25 16.10 -51.00 16.97
C PHE A 25 16.61 -50.51 15.61
N ARG A 26 17.34 -51.37 14.87
CA ARG A 26 17.78 -51.04 13.50
C ARG A 26 16.61 -50.88 12.54
N LEU A 27 15.62 -51.79 12.64
CA LEU A 27 14.36 -51.71 11.88
C LEU A 27 13.58 -50.43 12.17
N LEU A 28 13.52 -50.03 13.44
CA LEU A 28 12.83 -48.81 13.88
C LEU A 28 13.50 -47.55 13.35
N VAL A 29 14.83 -47.47 13.37
CA VAL A 29 15.59 -46.34 12.82
C VAL A 29 15.44 -46.26 11.30
N THR A 30 15.52 -47.39 10.59
CA THR A 30 15.30 -47.40 9.13
C THR A 30 13.87 -47.04 8.76
N ALA A 31 12.87 -47.48 9.53
CA ALA A 31 11.48 -47.11 9.32
C ALA A 31 11.25 -45.63 9.60
N LEU A 32 11.90 -45.06 10.62
CA LEU A 32 11.84 -43.63 10.92
C LEU A 32 12.50 -42.79 9.81
N ILE A 33 13.64 -43.25 9.27
CA ILE A 33 14.31 -42.62 8.12
C ILE A 33 13.42 -42.72 6.87
N PHE A 34 12.81 -43.87 6.61
CA PHE A 34 11.90 -44.02 5.48
C PHE A 34 10.65 -43.15 5.64
N PHE A 35 10.07 -43.08 6.83
CA PHE A 35 8.90 -42.25 7.14
C PHE A 35 9.23 -40.76 7.03
N THR A 36 10.40 -40.32 7.52
CA THR A 36 10.86 -38.94 7.38
C THR A 36 11.16 -38.58 5.92
N LEU A 37 11.81 -39.48 5.16
CA LEU A 37 12.06 -39.27 3.73
C LEU A 37 10.77 -39.29 2.90
N SER A 38 9.81 -40.16 3.22
CA SER A 38 8.52 -40.23 2.51
C SER A 38 7.59 -39.08 2.90
N THR A 39 7.60 -38.60 4.14
CA THR A 39 6.93 -37.36 4.51
C THR A 39 7.58 -36.15 3.84
N LEU A 40 8.91 -36.04 3.83
CA LEU A 40 9.63 -35.01 3.06
C LEU A 40 9.31 -35.09 1.56
N PHE A 41 9.20 -36.30 0.99
CA PHE A 41 8.82 -36.50 -0.40
C PHE A 41 7.37 -36.04 -0.64
N ILE A 42 6.41 -36.44 0.20
CA ILE A 42 5.01 -36.00 0.12
C ILE A 42 4.88 -34.48 0.28
N PHE A 43 5.67 -33.85 1.16
CA PHE A 43 5.71 -32.39 1.29
C PHE A 43 6.39 -31.71 0.09
N ALA A 44 7.38 -32.34 -0.54
CA ALA A 44 8.06 -31.83 -1.73
C ALA A 44 7.26 -32.06 -3.03
N THR A 45 6.40 -33.08 -3.08
CA THR A 45 5.59 -33.46 -4.25
C THR A 45 4.11 -33.15 -4.10
N GLY A 46 3.68 -32.68 -2.93
CA GLY A 46 2.33 -32.16 -2.73
C GLY A 46 2.10 -31.02 -3.71
N PRO A 47 0.91 -30.91 -4.34
CA PRO A 47 0.62 -29.82 -5.26
C PRO A 47 0.61 -28.51 -4.46
N VAL A 48 1.75 -27.79 -4.46
CA VAL A 48 1.76 -26.37 -4.13
C VAL A 48 0.98 -25.70 -5.24
N ALA A 49 -0.16 -25.11 -4.90
CA ALA A 49 -0.95 -24.35 -5.87
C ALA A 49 -0.02 -23.33 -6.55
N ASP A 50 0.10 -23.42 -7.87
CA ASP A 50 0.99 -22.54 -8.62
C ASP A 50 0.39 -21.14 -8.68
N ARG A 51 0.86 -20.29 -7.75
CA ARG A 51 0.45 -18.90 -7.62
C ARG A 51 1.27 -17.94 -8.48
N SER A 52 2.32 -18.42 -9.14
CA SER A 52 3.27 -17.59 -9.88
C SER A 52 2.66 -16.88 -11.10
N ALA A 53 1.48 -17.30 -11.54
CA ALA A 53 0.75 -16.74 -12.66
C ALA A 53 -0.50 -15.92 -12.27
N LEU A 54 -0.90 -15.91 -10.98
CA LEU A 54 -2.16 -15.27 -10.52
C LEU A 54 -2.21 -13.76 -10.80
N TRP A 55 -1.06 -13.12 -10.92
CA TRP A 55 -0.92 -11.68 -11.14
C TRP A 55 -0.73 -11.32 -12.62
N LEU A 56 -0.58 -12.30 -13.51
CA LEU A 56 -0.51 -12.04 -14.95
C LEU A 56 -1.88 -11.53 -15.43
N PRO A 57 -1.93 -10.54 -16.33
CA PRO A 57 -3.17 -10.15 -16.98
C PRO A 57 -3.84 -11.38 -17.59
N SER A 58 -5.14 -11.56 -17.34
CA SER A 58 -5.91 -12.59 -18.06
C SER A 58 -5.75 -12.33 -19.56
N THR A 59 -5.33 -13.33 -20.32
CA THR A 59 -5.39 -13.28 -21.78
C THR A 59 -6.86 -13.12 -22.15
N ARG A 60 -7.32 -11.88 -22.40
CA ARG A 60 -8.63 -11.65 -23.00
C ARG A 60 -8.64 -12.40 -24.32
N THR A 61 -9.32 -13.54 -24.36
CA THR A 61 -9.84 -14.06 -25.61
C THR A 61 -10.76 -12.98 -26.15
N HIS A 62 -10.36 -12.34 -27.25
CA HIS A 62 -11.21 -11.44 -28.03
C HIS A 62 -12.46 -12.22 -28.45
N GLY A 63 -13.51 -12.10 -27.64
CA GLY A 63 -14.67 -12.97 -27.76
C GLY A 63 -15.85 -12.54 -26.89
N GLN A 64 -15.97 -11.25 -26.59
CA GLN A 64 -17.26 -10.62 -26.29
C GLN A 64 -17.25 -9.20 -26.83
N ASN A 65 -18.29 -8.88 -27.61
CA ASN A 65 -18.58 -7.56 -28.16
C ASN A 65 -18.88 -6.59 -27.00
N GLY A 66 -17.84 -6.10 -26.32
CA GLY A 66 -17.90 -4.83 -25.60
C GLY A 66 -17.78 -3.68 -26.59
N PRO A 67 -18.28 -2.48 -26.26
CA PRO A 67 -18.22 -1.33 -27.16
C PRO A 67 -16.77 -1.09 -27.61
N SER A 68 -16.62 -0.90 -28.92
CA SER A 68 -15.34 -0.73 -29.62
C SER A 68 -14.52 0.38 -28.95
N ALA A 69 -13.19 0.31 -29.06
CA ALA A 69 -12.28 1.37 -28.61
C ALA A 69 -12.65 2.78 -29.14
N MET A 70 -13.48 2.84 -30.18
CA MET A 70 -14.07 4.06 -30.75
C MET A 70 -15.06 4.77 -29.81
N ASP A 71 -15.70 4.07 -28.85
CA ASP A 71 -16.61 4.70 -27.86
C ASP A 71 -15.87 5.37 -26.70
N ARG A 72 -14.54 5.19 -26.59
CA ARG A 72 -13.71 5.84 -25.55
C ARG A 72 -13.30 7.26 -25.91
N GLU A 73 -13.46 7.69 -27.16
CA GLU A 73 -13.13 9.05 -27.61
C GLU A 73 -14.27 10.06 -27.41
N HIS A 74 -15.46 9.63 -26.97
CA HIS A 74 -16.61 10.54 -26.80
C HIS A 74 -16.73 11.13 -25.39
N TYR A 75 -15.68 11.07 -24.58
CA TYR A 75 -15.66 11.84 -23.34
C TYR A 75 -15.58 13.32 -23.71
N PRO A 76 -16.55 14.17 -23.30
CA PRO A 76 -16.44 15.60 -23.53
C PRO A 76 -15.09 16.05 -22.95
N PRO A 77 -14.31 16.90 -23.64
CA PRO A 77 -13.06 17.38 -23.08
C PRO A 77 -13.38 17.93 -21.69
N VAL A 78 -12.81 17.33 -20.64
CA VAL A 78 -12.71 18.02 -19.35
C VAL A 78 -12.05 19.33 -19.73
N VAL A 79 -12.78 20.42 -19.58
CA VAL A 79 -12.21 21.75 -19.79
C VAL A 79 -11.19 21.91 -18.68
N LEU A 80 -9.94 21.53 -18.97
CA LEU A 80 -8.79 21.70 -18.10
C LEU A 80 -8.59 23.21 -17.98
N THR A 81 -9.18 23.79 -16.95
CA THR A 81 -8.89 25.18 -16.59
C THR A 81 -7.62 25.18 -15.73
N ALA A 82 -6.65 25.99 -16.19
CA ALA A 82 -5.32 26.31 -15.66
C ALA A 82 -4.94 25.78 -14.26
N ASP A 83 -3.84 25.01 -14.20
CA ASP A 83 -2.84 24.77 -13.13
C ASP A 83 -3.23 24.60 -11.64
N ASN A 84 -4.51 24.74 -11.28
CA ASN A 84 -5.06 24.64 -9.93
C ASN A 84 -6.03 23.44 -9.77
N ASP A 85 -6.01 22.50 -10.72
CA ASP A 85 -6.81 21.28 -10.68
C ASP A 85 -6.00 20.14 -10.03
N ALA A 86 -6.68 19.18 -9.40
CA ALA A 86 -6.09 18.00 -8.74
C ALA A 86 -5.37 17.02 -9.70
N GLY A 87 -5.12 17.44 -10.95
CA GLY A 87 -4.41 16.71 -12.00
C GLY A 87 -3.02 17.28 -12.30
N ASN A 88 -2.56 18.28 -11.55
CA ASN A 88 -1.16 18.73 -11.60
C ASN A 88 -0.20 17.64 -11.06
N SER A 89 1.12 17.87 -11.10
CA SER A 89 2.11 16.86 -10.69
C SER A 89 2.07 16.53 -9.20
N THR A 90 1.47 17.38 -8.35
CA THR A 90 1.27 17.14 -6.92
C THR A 90 -0.18 16.76 -6.56
N LEU A 91 -1.00 16.45 -7.56
CA LEU A 91 -2.40 16.01 -7.42
C LEU A 91 -3.30 17.00 -6.64
N GLY A 92 -3.01 18.30 -6.76
CA GLY A 92 -3.72 19.37 -6.07
C GLY A 92 -3.27 19.61 -4.62
N PHE A 93 -2.25 18.89 -4.14
CA PHE A 93 -1.63 19.15 -2.84
C PHE A 93 -0.42 20.07 -2.98
N SER A 94 0.01 20.65 -1.87
CA SER A 94 1.25 21.45 -1.87
C SER A 94 2.50 20.64 -2.17
N SER A 95 2.53 19.38 -1.73
CA SER A 95 3.59 18.41 -1.95
C SER A 95 3.07 17.01 -1.65
N ILE A 96 3.71 16.01 -2.26
CA ILE A 96 3.48 14.61 -1.93
C ILE A 96 4.73 14.10 -1.21
N TYR A 97 4.60 13.77 0.07
CA TYR A 97 5.70 13.30 0.90
C TYR A 97 5.78 11.77 0.84
N PHE A 98 6.91 11.29 0.35
CA PHE A 98 7.19 9.88 0.16
C PHE A 98 8.03 9.32 1.32
N ILE A 99 7.42 8.50 2.18
CA ILE A 99 8.10 7.85 3.30
C ILE A 99 8.86 6.63 2.81
N TYR A 100 10.19 6.63 2.95
CA TYR A 100 11.04 5.51 2.54
C TYR A 100 12.18 5.21 3.50
N LEU A 101 12.56 3.94 3.62
CA LEU A 101 13.79 3.58 4.32
C LEU A 101 14.98 3.77 3.38
N PRO A 102 16.02 4.55 3.75
CA PRO A 102 17.19 4.75 2.88
C PRO A 102 17.92 3.47 2.46
N SER A 103 17.77 2.38 3.22
CA SER A 103 18.32 1.07 2.90
C SER A 103 17.50 0.27 1.87
N ARG A 104 16.34 0.75 1.45
CA ARG A 104 15.41 0.11 0.51
C ARG A 104 15.48 0.79 -0.86
N TYR A 105 16.63 0.64 -1.52
CA TYR A 105 16.85 1.16 -2.88
C TYR A 105 15.78 0.68 -3.86
N ASP A 106 15.37 -0.58 -3.70
CA ASP A 106 14.32 -1.20 -4.49
C ASP A 106 12.97 -0.45 -4.43
N ARG A 107 12.65 0.13 -3.28
CA ARG A 107 11.42 0.91 -3.10
C ARG A 107 11.56 2.32 -3.66
N LEU A 108 12.74 2.95 -3.50
CA LEU A 108 13.04 4.24 -4.09
C LEU A 108 13.03 4.18 -5.63
N ASP A 109 13.63 3.14 -6.21
CA ASP A 109 13.66 2.92 -7.66
C ASP A 109 12.26 2.67 -8.22
N ALA A 110 11.46 1.82 -7.56
CA ALA A 110 10.07 1.60 -7.94
C ALA A 110 9.27 2.90 -7.89
N MET A 111 9.41 3.68 -6.82
CA MET A 111 8.74 4.96 -6.67
C MET A 111 9.15 5.96 -7.76
N SER A 112 10.45 6.06 -8.05
CA SER A 112 10.99 6.92 -9.11
C SER A 112 10.43 6.54 -10.48
N LEU A 113 10.36 5.24 -10.78
CA LEU A 113 9.86 4.72 -12.05
C LEU A 113 8.38 5.04 -12.26
N GLN A 114 7.50 4.73 -11.30
CA GLN A 114 6.08 5.02 -11.45
C GLN A 114 5.77 6.52 -11.46
N SER A 115 6.55 7.32 -10.73
CA SER A 115 6.44 8.78 -10.72
C SER A 115 6.79 9.37 -12.09
N TYR A 116 7.90 8.92 -12.68
CA TYR A 116 8.26 9.28 -14.06
C TYR A 116 7.17 8.92 -15.06
N LEU A 117 6.64 7.69 -14.97
CA LEU A 117 5.63 7.20 -15.92
C LEU A 117 4.29 7.94 -15.82
N SER A 118 3.91 8.38 -14.62
CA SER A 118 2.64 9.06 -14.35
C SER A 118 2.74 10.59 -14.28
N GLY A 119 3.97 11.14 -14.33
CA GLY A 119 4.23 12.58 -14.23
C GLY A 119 3.85 13.17 -12.87
N VAL A 120 4.10 12.41 -11.79
CA VAL A 120 3.83 12.80 -10.40
C VAL A 120 5.14 13.21 -9.72
N ASP A 121 5.13 14.34 -9.02
CA ASP A 121 6.29 14.85 -8.29
C ASP A 121 6.20 14.49 -6.81
N LEU A 122 7.31 14.00 -6.26
CA LEU A 122 7.41 13.55 -4.88
C LEU A 122 8.54 14.28 -4.15
N THR A 123 8.32 14.51 -2.86
CA THR A 123 9.35 14.93 -1.93
C THR A 123 9.73 13.75 -1.05
N GLU A 124 10.98 13.33 -1.14
CA GLU A 124 11.53 12.28 -0.31
C GLU A 124 11.50 12.64 1.18
N TYR A 125 11.00 11.72 2.02
CA TYR A 125 10.99 11.86 3.46
C TYR A 125 11.52 10.59 4.14
N PRO A 126 12.68 10.62 4.80
CA PRO A 126 13.27 9.40 5.35
C PRO A 126 12.43 8.83 6.50
N ALA A 127 12.12 7.55 6.40
CA ALA A 127 11.47 6.75 7.43
C ALA A 127 12.43 6.46 8.59
N VAL A 128 11.87 6.01 9.71
CA VAL A 128 12.66 5.68 10.92
C VAL A 128 12.76 4.17 11.06
N GLY A 129 13.97 3.64 10.84
CA GLY A 129 14.25 2.22 11.03
C GLY A 129 14.28 1.81 12.52
N PRO A 130 14.03 0.53 12.84
CA PRO A 130 14.01 0.05 14.24
C PRO A 130 15.27 0.38 15.03
N GLN A 131 16.44 0.39 14.37
CA GLN A 131 17.74 0.72 14.97
C GLN A 131 17.87 2.16 15.46
N LEU A 132 16.99 3.06 15.00
CA LEU A 132 16.98 4.48 15.41
C LEU A 132 16.05 4.74 16.60
N ILE A 133 15.24 3.75 17.00
CA ILE A 133 14.29 3.91 18.09
C ILE A 133 15.00 3.75 19.44
N LYS A 134 14.85 4.76 20.29
CA LYS A 134 15.36 4.80 21.66
C LYS A 134 14.22 5.20 22.59
N ASP A 135 14.04 4.43 23.66
CA ASP A 135 12.90 4.57 24.57
C ASP A 135 12.78 5.98 25.19
N VAL A 136 13.91 6.61 25.52
CA VAL A 136 13.97 7.97 26.10
C VAL A 136 13.30 9.07 25.26
N GLY A 137 13.12 8.84 23.95
CA GLY A 137 12.47 9.78 23.03
C GLY A 137 11.05 9.40 22.63
N MET A 138 10.51 8.31 23.17
CA MET A 138 9.18 7.82 22.84
C MET A 138 8.11 8.50 23.71
N PRO A 139 6.90 8.76 23.18
CA PRO A 139 5.77 9.18 24.00
C PRO A 139 5.42 8.15 25.08
N PRO A 140 4.78 8.58 26.18
CA PRO A 140 4.24 7.66 27.18
C PRO A 140 3.22 6.70 26.56
N THR A 141 3.06 5.54 27.21
CA THR A 141 2.08 4.53 26.81
C THR A 141 1.49 3.85 28.04
N ARG A 142 0.18 3.59 28.00
CA ARG A 142 -0.49 2.77 29.03
C ARG A 142 -0.29 1.26 28.84
N LYS A 143 0.34 0.83 27.74
CA LYS A 143 0.57 -0.58 27.37
C LYS A 143 2.05 -0.83 27.02
N PRO A 144 2.98 -0.70 27.98
CA PRO A 144 4.41 -0.87 27.72
C PRO A 144 4.70 -2.24 27.10
N GLY A 145 5.56 -2.26 26.09
CA GLY A 145 5.97 -3.48 25.37
C GLY A 145 4.95 -4.03 24.35
N LYS A 146 3.77 -3.43 24.21
CA LYS A 146 2.76 -3.91 23.23
C LYS A 146 3.09 -3.50 21.79
N LEU A 147 3.60 -2.28 21.59
CA LEU A 147 3.93 -1.76 20.27
C LEU A 147 5.32 -2.26 19.84
N ARG A 148 5.41 -2.91 18.68
CA ARG A 148 6.68 -3.41 18.13
C ARG A 148 7.60 -2.26 17.74
N THR A 149 8.90 -2.46 17.81
CA THR A 149 9.89 -1.45 17.39
C THR A 149 9.73 -1.01 15.93
N SER A 150 9.31 -1.91 15.04
CA SER A 150 8.98 -1.56 13.65
C SER A 150 7.75 -0.66 13.54
N GLU A 151 6.74 -0.86 14.39
CA GLU A 151 5.53 -0.03 14.44
C GLU A 151 5.83 1.34 15.04
N GLN A 152 6.71 1.39 16.05
CA GLN A 152 7.27 2.64 16.58
C GLN A 152 8.00 3.43 15.49
N GLY A 153 8.82 2.75 14.68
CA GLY A 153 9.50 3.34 13.52
C GLY A 153 8.54 3.88 12.46
N CYS A 154 7.52 3.11 12.10
CA CYS A 154 6.45 3.52 11.20
C CYS A 154 5.74 4.78 11.73
N TRP A 155 5.21 4.74 12.96
CA TRP A 155 4.59 5.91 13.59
C TRP A 155 5.53 7.13 13.58
N ARG A 156 6.79 6.94 13.96
CA ARG A 156 7.75 8.05 14.07
C ARG A 156 7.99 8.71 12.73
N ALA A 157 7.99 7.95 11.62
CA ALA A 157 8.10 8.50 10.28
C ALA A 157 6.94 9.45 9.94
N HIS A 158 5.69 9.03 10.17
CA HIS A 158 4.52 9.89 9.96
C HIS A 158 4.50 11.10 10.92
N ALA A 159 4.78 10.87 12.20
CA ALA A 159 4.79 11.93 13.20
C ALA A 159 5.90 12.97 12.94
N ASN A 160 6.99 12.60 12.27
CA ASN A 160 8.00 13.56 11.82
C ASN A 160 7.42 14.52 10.77
N ILE A 161 6.63 14.01 9.81
CA ILE A 161 5.94 14.83 8.82
C ILE A 161 4.95 15.76 9.50
N TRP A 162 4.08 15.22 10.38
CA TRP A 162 3.12 16.05 11.13
C TRP A 162 3.82 17.16 11.91
N SER A 163 4.94 16.86 12.58
CA SER A 163 5.71 17.83 13.36
C SER A 163 6.31 18.91 12.46
N THR A 164 6.82 18.52 11.29
CA THR A 164 7.33 19.45 10.29
C THR A 164 6.22 20.35 9.75
N MET A 165 5.04 19.81 9.43
CA MET A 165 3.88 20.61 9.00
C MET A 165 3.53 21.69 10.01
N LEU A 166 3.47 21.36 11.30
CA LEU A 166 3.13 22.33 12.34
C LEU A 166 4.23 23.39 12.54
N ARG A 167 5.51 22.97 12.60
CA ARG A 167 6.63 23.90 12.83
C ARG A 167 6.84 24.85 11.64
N GLN A 168 6.64 24.37 10.42
CA GLN A 168 6.84 25.13 9.19
C GLN A 168 5.55 25.73 8.64
N LYS A 169 4.41 25.50 9.30
CA LYS A 169 3.08 25.96 8.90
C LYS A 169 2.75 25.54 7.46
N LEU A 170 3.06 24.30 7.12
CA LEU A 170 2.83 23.80 5.77
C LEU A 170 1.32 23.68 5.48
N PRO A 171 0.90 23.97 4.23
CA PRO A 171 -0.42 23.60 3.72
C PRO A 171 -0.63 22.07 3.71
N PRO A 172 -1.85 21.59 3.38
CA PRO A 172 -2.13 20.16 3.29
C PRO A 172 -1.20 19.45 2.33
N LEU A 173 -0.81 18.23 2.70
CA LEU A 173 0.07 17.38 1.93
C LEU A 173 -0.52 15.97 1.81
N LEU A 174 -0.10 15.26 0.77
CA LEU A 174 -0.37 13.83 0.60
C LEU A 174 0.84 13.04 1.09
N ILE A 175 0.64 12.08 1.99
CA ILE A 175 1.68 11.16 2.46
C ILE A 175 1.51 9.84 1.73
N VAL A 176 2.60 9.29 1.18
CA VAL A 176 2.63 7.97 0.53
C VAL A 176 3.73 7.09 1.11
N GLU A 177 3.42 5.81 1.34
CA GLU A 177 4.38 4.80 1.81
C GLU A 177 5.20 4.21 0.66
N SER A 178 6.36 3.62 0.99
CA SER A 178 7.29 3.06 0.00
C SER A 178 6.83 1.84 -0.76
N ASP A 179 5.77 1.19 -0.30
CA ASP A 179 5.11 0.14 -1.05
C ASP A 179 3.83 0.63 -1.75
N ALA A 180 3.55 1.94 -1.80
CA ALA A 180 2.43 2.47 -2.57
C ALA A 180 2.62 2.33 -4.08
N THR A 181 1.53 2.05 -4.79
CA THR A 181 1.41 2.05 -6.26
C THR A 181 0.06 2.62 -6.67
N TRP A 182 -0.05 3.03 -7.93
CA TRP A 182 -1.28 3.60 -8.49
C TRP A 182 -1.46 3.28 -9.97
N ASP A 183 -2.67 3.60 -10.46
CA ASP A 183 -3.00 3.57 -11.89
C ASP A 183 -2.21 4.63 -12.66
N ILE A 184 -1.69 4.27 -13.84
CA ILE A 184 -0.94 5.20 -14.70
C ILE A 184 -1.68 6.50 -15.03
N ASN A 185 -3.02 6.46 -15.00
CA ASN A 185 -3.90 7.60 -15.27
C ASN A 185 -4.22 8.43 -14.02
N ILE A 186 -3.45 8.32 -12.93
CA ILE A 186 -3.74 9.02 -11.66
C ILE A 186 -4.03 10.51 -11.82
N ARG A 187 -3.33 11.20 -12.74
CA ARG A 187 -3.52 12.64 -13.03
C ARG A 187 -4.84 12.96 -13.75
N LYS A 188 -5.56 11.94 -14.25
CA LYS A 188 -6.94 12.05 -14.76
C LYS A 188 -7.96 11.62 -13.72
N ILE A 189 -7.62 10.64 -12.88
CA ILE A 189 -8.48 10.13 -11.80
C ILE A 189 -8.68 11.20 -10.72
N MET A 190 -7.60 11.87 -10.31
CA MET A 190 -7.63 12.81 -9.19
C MET A 190 -8.48 14.07 -9.42
N PRO A 191 -8.47 14.72 -10.60
CA PRO A 191 -9.45 15.77 -10.95
C PRO A 191 -10.90 15.33 -10.84
N ASN A 192 -11.23 14.16 -11.41
CA ASN A 192 -12.59 13.64 -11.38
C ASN A 192 -13.05 13.39 -9.93
N LEU A 193 -12.18 12.79 -9.12
CA LEU A 193 -12.39 12.61 -7.70
C LEU A 193 -12.55 13.95 -6.96
N ASN A 194 -11.69 14.94 -7.22
CA ASN A 194 -11.75 16.23 -6.55
C ASN A 194 -13.08 16.96 -6.82
N ASN A 195 -13.54 16.97 -8.07
CA ASN A 195 -14.82 17.58 -8.44
C ASN A 195 -15.99 16.96 -7.66
N HIS A 196 -16.07 15.62 -7.62
CA HIS A 196 -17.11 14.91 -6.89
C HIS A 196 -16.93 15.01 -5.37
N PHE A 197 -15.70 15.13 -4.87
CA PHE A 197 -15.44 15.35 -3.44
C PHE A 197 -16.00 16.71 -2.99
N ARG A 198 -15.77 17.77 -3.76
CA ARG A 198 -16.32 19.10 -3.48
C ARG A 198 -17.85 19.10 -3.52
N GLN A 199 -18.45 18.39 -4.48
CA GLN A 199 -19.89 18.17 -4.53
C GLN A 199 -20.38 17.44 -3.27
N PHE A 200 -19.74 16.34 -2.91
CA PHE A 200 -20.10 15.54 -1.74
C PHE A 200 -20.06 16.35 -0.45
N LEU A 201 -19.00 17.14 -0.22
CA LEU A 201 -18.90 18.01 0.95
C LEU A 201 -20.05 19.02 1.04
N LYS A 202 -20.52 19.54 -0.11
CA LYS A 202 -21.69 20.41 -0.18
C LYS A 202 -22.98 19.65 0.15
N GLU A 203 -23.17 18.45 -0.39
CA GLU A 203 -24.38 17.64 -0.18
C GLU A 203 -24.56 17.23 1.28
N ILE A 204 -23.46 16.92 1.99
CA ILE A 204 -23.51 16.56 3.41
C ILE A 204 -23.48 17.79 4.35
N ASN A 205 -23.53 19.01 3.79
CA ASN A 205 -23.40 20.26 4.54
C ASN A 205 -22.16 20.26 5.47
N SER A 206 -21.00 19.87 4.94
CA SER A 206 -19.76 19.83 5.70
C SER A 206 -19.43 21.21 6.30
N THR A 207 -18.95 21.21 7.54
CA THR A 207 -18.59 22.42 8.28
C THR A 207 -17.08 22.54 8.41
N GLN A 208 -16.60 23.78 8.50
CA GLN A 208 -15.18 24.03 8.73
C GLN A 208 -14.78 23.55 10.12
N LEU A 209 -13.60 22.93 10.19
CA LEU A 209 -13.01 22.44 11.42
C LEU A 209 -12.54 23.61 12.28
N HIS A 210 -12.63 23.40 13.59
CA HIS A 210 -11.97 24.28 14.55
C HIS A 210 -10.45 24.23 14.34
N ASN A 211 -9.83 25.38 14.09
CA ASN A 211 -8.39 25.52 13.99
C ASN A 211 -7.82 26.24 15.22
N PRO A 212 -7.13 25.54 16.14
CA PRO A 212 -6.55 26.13 17.34
C PRO A 212 -5.20 26.81 17.09
N ALA A 213 -4.69 26.80 15.85
CA ALA A 213 -3.44 27.48 15.53
C ALA A 213 -3.55 28.97 15.89
N TRP A 214 -2.44 29.55 16.39
CA TRP A 214 -2.41 30.98 16.75
C TRP A 214 -2.99 31.79 15.59
N PRO A 215 -4.05 32.59 15.83
CA PRO A 215 -4.80 33.18 14.75
C PRO A 215 -3.88 34.02 13.89
N ALA A 216 -3.71 33.60 12.64
CA ALA A 216 -3.32 34.53 11.59
C ALA A 216 -4.33 35.69 11.51
N GLU A 217 -5.56 35.51 12.03
CA GLU A 217 -6.60 36.55 12.20
C GLU A 217 -6.16 37.72 13.10
N ALA A 218 -5.16 37.55 13.99
CA ALA A 218 -4.57 38.66 14.73
C ALA A 218 -3.64 39.54 13.85
N VAL A 219 -3.24 39.05 12.67
CA VAL A 219 -2.40 39.75 11.69
C VAL A 219 -3.17 40.06 10.38
N ALA A 220 -4.23 39.32 10.08
CA ALA A 220 -4.99 39.34 8.83
C ALA A 220 -6.31 40.13 8.90
N ARG A 221 -6.47 41.08 9.84
CA ARG A 221 -7.60 42.05 9.78
C ARG A 221 -7.58 42.98 8.56
N ASN A 222 -6.61 42.83 7.65
CA ASN A 222 -6.47 43.64 6.44
C ASN A 222 -6.54 42.89 5.10
N GLU A 223 -6.78 41.57 5.07
CA GLU A 223 -6.95 40.87 3.79
C GLU A 223 -8.24 40.06 3.78
N SER A 224 -9.15 40.49 2.89
CA SER A 224 -10.44 39.89 2.64
C SER A 224 -10.34 38.39 2.40
N THR A 225 -11.08 37.61 3.17
CA THR A 225 -11.29 36.17 3.04
C THR A 225 -12.05 35.84 1.75
N LYS A 226 -11.35 35.90 0.61
CA LYS A 226 -11.67 34.99 -0.50
C LYS A 226 -11.19 33.61 -0.05
N ALA A 227 -12.11 32.66 0.07
CA ALA A 227 -11.75 31.24 0.00
C ALA A 227 -10.85 31.09 -1.23
N SER A 228 -9.54 30.85 -1.00
CA SER A 228 -8.60 31.00 -2.09
C SER A 228 -8.89 29.91 -3.12
N ASN A 229 -8.79 30.26 -4.40
CA ASN A 229 -8.79 29.28 -5.48
C ASN A 229 -7.53 28.37 -5.44
N ASP A 230 -6.79 28.34 -4.32
CA ASP A 230 -5.51 27.66 -4.14
C ASP A 230 -5.63 26.40 -3.24
N ASP A 231 -6.82 26.08 -2.73
CA ASP A 231 -7.09 24.82 -2.00
C ASP A 231 -8.18 24.00 -2.73
N PRO A 232 -7.81 23.21 -3.75
CA PRO A 232 -8.76 22.42 -4.50
C PRO A 232 -9.46 21.37 -3.62
N TRP A 233 -8.80 20.92 -2.55
CA TRP A 233 -9.31 19.87 -1.66
C TRP A 233 -10.15 20.37 -0.48
N LEU A 234 -10.35 21.69 -0.32
CA LEU A 234 -11.15 22.28 0.78
C LEU A 234 -10.71 21.76 2.17
N SER A 235 -9.41 21.79 2.43
CA SER A 235 -8.76 21.21 3.60
C SER A 235 -9.20 21.74 4.97
N SER A 236 -9.93 22.86 5.01
CA SER A 236 -10.59 23.32 6.24
C SER A 236 -11.78 22.44 6.66
N HIS A 237 -12.22 21.48 5.85
CA HIS A 237 -13.38 20.62 6.11
C HIS A 237 -13.03 19.18 6.55
N TRP A 238 -11.74 18.84 6.64
CA TRP A 238 -11.29 17.49 6.98
C TRP A 238 -9.94 17.48 7.66
N ASP A 239 -9.71 16.47 8.50
CA ASP A 239 -8.42 16.21 9.15
C ASP A 239 -7.57 15.26 8.30
N ILE A 240 -8.20 14.24 7.73
CA ILE A 240 -7.56 13.25 6.85
C ILE A 240 -8.45 12.93 5.64
N LEU A 241 -7.85 12.74 4.46
CA LEU A 241 -8.45 12.05 3.32
C LEU A 241 -7.69 10.77 3.04
N SER A 242 -8.37 9.63 3.04
CA SER A 242 -7.76 8.34 2.75
C SER A 242 -7.85 7.99 1.26
N PHE A 243 -6.70 7.70 0.66
CA PHE A 243 -6.59 7.29 -0.75
C PHE A 243 -6.07 5.87 -0.93
N GLY A 244 -5.57 5.23 0.14
CA GLY A 244 -4.92 3.92 0.06
C GLY A 244 -5.13 3.02 1.26
N GLN A 245 -6.28 3.12 1.93
CA GLN A 245 -6.69 2.17 2.96
C GLN A 245 -6.85 0.76 2.36
N CYS A 246 -6.46 -0.25 3.12
CA CYS A 246 -6.62 -1.66 2.73
C CYS A 246 -7.91 -2.27 3.28
N HIS A 247 -8.47 -1.64 4.32
CA HIS A 247 -9.71 -2.02 4.96
C HIS A 247 -10.34 -0.77 5.58
N GLU A 248 -11.66 -0.79 5.71
CA GLU A 248 -12.43 0.25 6.37
C GLU A 248 -13.65 -0.37 7.05
N THR A 249 -13.98 0.11 8.24
CA THR A 249 -15.13 -0.38 9.01
C THR A 249 -16.47 0.10 8.43
N ASP A 250 -17.59 -0.45 8.92
CA ASP A 250 -18.92 -0.20 8.35
C ASP A 250 -19.57 1.12 8.79
N GLU A 251 -19.03 1.81 9.79
CA GLU A 251 -19.58 3.08 10.28
C GLU A 251 -19.65 4.13 9.16
N ASN A 252 -20.75 4.90 9.12
CA ASN A 252 -20.98 5.95 8.11
C ASN A 252 -20.98 5.47 6.64
N ASN A 253 -21.05 4.16 6.35
CA ASN A 253 -21.02 3.64 4.98
C ASN A 253 -22.21 4.12 4.11
N ASP A 254 -23.27 4.62 4.74
CA ASP A 254 -24.47 5.22 4.16
C ASP A 254 -24.27 6.69 3.75
N ILE A 255 -23.34 7.40 4.39
CA ILE A 255 -23.00 8.79 4.07
C ILE A 255 -21.95 8.80 2.96
N ARG A 256 -22.42 8.75 1.71
CA ARG A 256 -21.57 8.57 0.54
C ARG A 256 -22.09 9.29 -0.70
N LEU A 257 -21.19 9.48 -1.67
CA LEU A 257 -21.48 9.82 -3.06
C LEU A 257 -20.87 8.74 -3.96
N ILE A 258 -21.67 8.18 -4.85
CA ILE A 258 -21.20 7.27 -5.91
C ILE A 258 -21.19 8.06 -7.22
N TYR A 259 -20.09 7.99 -7.96
CA TYR A 259 -19.92 8.71 -9.20
C TYR A 259 -19.19 7.88 -10.26
N ASN A 260 -19.32 8.27 -11.52
CA ASN A 260 -18.69 7.59 -12.64
C ASN A 260 -17.17 7.85 -12.66
N ASP A 261 -16.39 6.78 -12.70
CA ASP A 261 -14.95 6.78 -12.89
C ASP A 261 -14.56 5.67 -13.90
N PRO A 262 -14.24 6.05 -15.16
CA PRO A 262 -13.94 5.08 -16.22
C PRO A 262 -12.67 4.26 -15.95
N PHE A 263 -11.82 4.67 -15.00
CA PHE A 263 -10.60 3.95 -14.63
C PHE A 263 -10.83 2.89 -13.55
N VAL A 264 -12.05 2.77 -13.01
CA VAL A 264 -12.41 1.64 -12.14
C VAL A 264 -12.81 0.45 -13.02
N PRO A 265 -12.14 -0.71 -12.95
CA PRO A 265 -12.57 -1.92 -13.65
C PRO A 265 -13.90 -2.46 -13.12
N LEU A 266 -14.59 -3.24 -13.95
CA LEU A 266 -15.80 -3.97 -13.55
C LEU A 266 -15.50 -5.02 -12.47
N GLY A 267 -16.53 -5.39 -11.72
CA GLY A 267 -16.45 -6.48 -10.73
C GLY A 267 -16.04 -6.02 -9.32
N LYS A 268 -16.01 -4.70 -9.08
CA LYS A 268 -15.91 -4.14 -7.73
C LYS A 268 -17.29 -4.03 -7.10
N ASP A 269 -17.31 -4.09 -5.78
CA ASP A 269 -18.53 -4.04 -4.98
C ASP A 269 -18.38 -2.98 -3.89
N TYR A 270 -19.49 -2.34 -3.55
CA TYR A 270 -19.61 -1.53 -2.37
C TYR A 270 -20.87 -1.93 -1.60
N GLN A 271 -20.69 -2.66 -0.50
CA GLN A 271 -21.76 -3.03 0.43
C GLN A 271 -22.92 -3.79 -0.27
N GLY A 272 -22.58 -4.73 -1.15
CA GLY A 272 -23.52 -5.54 -1.94
C GLY A 272 -24.03 -4.88 -3.22
N ARG A 273 -23.59 -3.65 -3.53
CA ARG A 273 -23.85 -2.99 -4.80
C ARG A 273 -22.63 -3.11 -5.71
N ALA A 274 -22.78 -3.87 -6.79
CA ALA A 274 -21.81 -3.91 -7.87
C ALA A 274 -21.56 -2.49 -8.44
N LEU A 275 -20.29 -2.12 -8.55
CA LEU A 275 -19.83 -0.87 -9.14
C LEU A 275 -19.54 -1.09 -10.63
N THR A 276 -20.11 -0.24 -11.48
CA THR A 276 -19.94 -0.32 -12.95
C THR A 276 -19.19 0.88 -13.48
N HIS A 277 -17.84 0.83 -13.43
CA HIS A 277 -17.00 2.01 -13.68
C HIS A 277 -17.36 3.16 -12.74
N GLU A 278 -17.51 2.86 -11.45
CA GLU A 278 -17.90 3.83 -10.46
C GLU A 278 -16.92 3.83 -9.29
N ARG A 279 -16.79 4.98 -8.65
CA ARG A 279 -16.07 5.13 -7.40
C ARG A 279 -16.98 5.77 -6.36
N VAL A 280 -16.69 5.47 -5.10
CA VAL A 280 -17.43 5.91 -3.94
C VAL A 280 -16.55 6.84 -3.12
N ILE A 281 -17.06 8.01 -2.81
CA ILE A 281 -16.55 8.88 -1.75
C ILE A 281 -17.46 8.67 -0.56
N ARG A 282 -16.91 8.48 0.63
CA ARG A 282 -17.71 8.33 1.85
C ARG A 282 -17.13 9.12 3.00
N ARG A 283 -18.00 9.46 3.97
CA ARG A 283 -17.53 9.74 5.32
C ARG A 283 -16.88 8.47 5.86
N SER A 284 -15.66 8.60 6.36
CA SER A 284 -14.90 7.43 6.75
C SER A 284 -15.53 6.76 7.97
N GLY A 285 -15.53 5.42 7.97
CA GLY A 285 -15.94 4.62 9.12
C GLY A 285 -14.80 4.38 10.09
N GLY A 286 -13.58 4.29 9.56
CA GLY A 286 -12.39 3.91 10.31
C GLY A 286 -11.45 3.10 9.43
N ILE A 287 -10.40 3.74 8.91
CA ILE A 287 -9.47 3.13 7.96
C ILE A 287 -8.37 2.30 8.65
N THR A 288 -7.91 1.26 7.95
CA THR A 288 -6.66 0.53 8.24
C THR A 288 -5.70 0.66 7.07
N CYS A 289 -4.40 0.58 7.35
CA CYS A 289 -3.29 0.87 6.44
C CYS A 289 -3.14 2.36 6.08
N THR A 290 -1.90 2.85 6.09
CA THR A 290 -1.53 4.23 5.79
C THR A 290 -0.85 4.40 4.43
N THR A 291 -1.08 3.47 3.49
CA THR A 291 -0.45 3.43 2.17
C THR A 291 -0.41 4.79 1.48
N ALA A 292 -1.54 5.50 1.53
CA ALA A 292 -1.65 6.87 1.07
C ALA A 292 -2.80 7.61 1.76
N TYR A 293 -2.52 8.77 2.34
CA TYR A 293 -3.52 9.67 2.89
C TYR A 293 -3.06 11.12 2.85
N ALA A 294 -3.98 12.04 2.59
CA ALA A 294 -3.71 13.46 2.82
C ALA A 294 -4.05 13.85 4.25
N VAL A 295 -3.31 14.82 4.77
CA VAL A 295 -3.47 15.34 6.13
C VAL A 295 -3.49 16.85 6.10
N SER A 296 -4.47 17.44 6.80
CA SER A 296 -4.54 18.88 7.00
C SER A 296 -3.69 19.29 8.22
N GLN A 297 -3.47 20.59 8.40
CA GLN A 297 -2.71 21.07 9.56
C GLN A 297 -3.42 20.75 10.90
N THR A 298 -4.76 20.80 10.94
CA THR A 298 -5.54 20.41 12.13
C THR A 298 -5.43 18.91 12.38
N GLY A 299 -5.49 18.10 11.33
CA GLY A 299 -5.30 16.65 11.43
C GLY A 299 -3.92 16.29 11.98
N ALA A 300 -2.86 16.91 11.47
CA ALA A 300 -1.50 16.74 11.96
C ALA A 300 -1.38 17.09 13.46
N ALA A 301 -2.01 18.18 13.91
CA ALA A 301 -2.05 18.58 15.32
C ALA A 301 -2.76 17.55 16.20
N LYS A 302 -3.94 17.09 15.78
CA LYS A 302 -4.72 16.07 16.50
C LYS A 302 -3.97 14.75 16.62
N LEU A 303 -3.38 14.26 15.53
CA LEU A 303 -2.60 13.02 15.50
C LEU A 303 -1.36 13.08 16.40
N LEU A 304 -0.62 14.19 16.34
CA LEU A 304 0.52 14.41 17.22
C LEU A 304 0.11 14.47 18.68
N LEU A 305 -0.97 15.19 19.00
CA LEU A 305 -1.46 15.29 20.37
C LEU A 305 -1.92 13.93 20.90
N ARG A 306 -2.74 13.20 20.15
CA ARG A 306 -3.24 11.87 20.56
C ARG A 306 -2.09 10.91 20.84
N THR A 307 -1.06 10.92 20.01
CA THR A 307 0.10 10.02 20.17
C THR A 307 1.11 10.51 21.21
N ALA A 308 1.19 11.82 21.46
CA ALA A 308 1.97 12.39 22.55
C ALA A 308 1.39 12.03 23.93
N VAL A 309 0.05 11.94 24.04
CA VAL A 309 -0.63 11.56 25.29
C VAL A 309 -0.51 10.06 25.56
N ASN A 310 -0.64 9.21 24.54
CA ASN A 310 -0.63 7.76 24.71
C ASN A 310 -0.32 7.03 23.39
N LEU A 311 0.91 6.57 23.17
CA LEU A 311 1.27 5.76 22.00
C LEU A 311 1.13 4.26 22.32
N ASP A 312 -0.10 3.72 22.20
CA ASP A 312 -0.42 2.34 22.62
C ASP A 312 -0.83 1.38 21.50
N MET A 313 -0.76 1.83 20.24
CA MET A 313 -1.13 1.06 19.06
C MET A 313 -0.43 1.59 17.79
N PRO A 314 -0.39 0.80 16.71
CA PRO A 314 0.12 1.23 15.41
C PRO A 314 -0.59 2.48 14.88
N VAL A 315 0.08 3.21 13.99
CA VAL A 315 -0.38 4.54 13.54
C VAL A 315 -1.74 4.52 12.84
N ASP A 316 -1.98 3.50 12.02
CA ASP A 316 -3.25 3.25 11.35
C ASP A 316 -4.37 2.95 12.36
N MET A 317 -4.08 2.16 13.40
CA MET A 317 -5.04 1.88 14.47
C MET A 317 -5.36 3.13 15.30
N VAL A 318 -4.39 4.02 15.53
CA VAL A 318 -4.66 5.32 16.15
C VAL A 318 -5.62 6.13 15.28
N MET A 319 -5.38 6.19 13.96
CA MET A 319 -6.27 6.88 13.03
C MET A 319 -7.67 6.28 13.04
N GLN A 320 -7.78 4.95 12.96
CA GLN A 320 -9.06 4.25 13.01
C GLN A 320 -9.84 4.61 14.28
N GLU A 321 -9.20 4.50 15.47
CA GLU A 321 -9.83 4.81 16.75
C GLU A 321 -10.35 6.25 16.78
N MET A 322 -9.56 7.20 16.30
CA MET A 322 -9.94 8.62 16.26
C MET A 322 -11.01 8.95 15.20
N ILE A 323 -11.08 8.20 14.10
CA ILE A 323 -12.15 8.36 13.10
C ILE A 323 -13.47 7.85 13.68
N VAL A 324 -13.44 6.64 14.28
CA VAL A 324 -14.62 6.02 14.90
C VAL A 324 -15.14 6.88 16.06
N SER A 325 -14.25 7.47 16.87
CA SER A 325 -14.65 8.35 17.98
C SER A 325 -15.16 9.73 17.52
N GLY A 326 -14.91 10.11 16.27
CA GLY A 326 -15.22 11.45 15.74
C GLY A 326 -14.18 12.52 16.09
N ASP A 327 -13.05 12.14 16.71
CA ASP A 327 -11.93 13.06 16.98
C ASP A 327 -11.27 13.54 15.67
N LEU A 328 -11.26 12.69 14.63
CA LEU A 328 -10.85 13.04 13.27
C LEU A 328 -12.07 13.09 12.34
N VAL A 329 -12.24 14.22 11.66
CA VAL A 329 -13.15 14.28 10.51
C VAL A 329 -12.42 13.72 9.30
N SER A 330 -12.85 12.56 8.84
CA SER A 330 -12.17 11.81 7.77
C SER A 330 -13.12 11.40 6.66
N TYR A 331 -12.59 11.37 5.45
CA TYR A 331 -13.25 10.87 4.26
C TYR A 331 -12.36 9.87 3.56
N SER A 332 -12.96 8.90 2.87
CA SER A 332 -12.24 7.86 2.16
C SER A 332 -12.84 7.63 0.78
N VAL A 333 -12.07 6.94 -0.05
CA VAL A 333 -12.42 6.65 -1.43
C VAL A 333 -12.33 5.15 -1.68
N MET A 334 -13.38 4.57 -2.29
CA MET A 334 -13.52 3.14 -2.52
C MET A 334 -14.03 2.87 -3.95
N PRO A 335 -13.35 2.05 -4.78
CA PRO A 335 -12.00 1.52 -4.60
C PRO A 335 -10.95 2.57 -4.24
N PRO A 336 -9.88 2.23 -3.49
CA PRO A 336 -8.81 3.16 -3.20
C PRO A 336 -8.06 3.59 -4.48
N ILE A 337 -7.51 4.81 -4.47
CA ILE A 337 -6.72 5.38 -5.58
C ILE A 337 -5.31 4.79 -5.63
N MET A 338 -4.78 4.46 -4.45
CA MET A 338 -3.45 3.89 -4.28
C MET A 338 -3.56 2.58 -3.52
N ALA A 339 -2.64 1.66 -3.79
CA ALA A 339 -2.60 0.35 -3.16
C ALA A 339 -1.17 -0.04 -2.82
N GLN A 340 -0.99 -1.12 -2.08
CA GLN A 340 0.34 -1.64 -1.82
C GLN A 340 0.77 -2.63 -2.91
N TRP A 341 2.00 -2.48 -3.40
CA TRP A 341 2.64 -3.44 -4.28
C TRP A 341 3.56 -4.40 -3.51
N GLN A 342 3.71 -5.59 -4.08
CA GLN A 342 4.67 -6.60 -3.69
C GLN A 342 5.37 -7.17 -4.92
N TYR A 343 6.51 -7.83 -4.70
CA TYR A 343 7.15 -8.63 -5.73
C TYR A 343 6.29 -9.84 -6.08
N ALA A 344 6.31 -10.22 -7.36
CA ALA A 344 5.72 -11.46 -7.85
C ALA A 344 6.27 -12.67 -7.08
N GLU A 345 5.39 -13.59 -6.72
CA GLU A 345 5.75 -14.75 -5.90
C GLU A 345 6.72 -15.69 -6.64
N GLY A 346 7.71 -16.22 -5.91
CA GLY A 346 8.59 -17.29 -6.39
C GLY A 346 9.83 -16.81 -7.16
N ILE A 347 10.05 -15.49 -7.24
CA ILE A 347 11.25 -14.91 -7.87
C ILE A 347 12.43 -14.75 -6.89
N GLY A 348 12.24 -15.08 -5.61
CA GLY A 348 13.28 -15.09 -4.56
C GLY A 348 13.30 -13.85 -3.67
N MET A 349 12.27 -13.00 -3.74
CA MET A 349 12.20 -11.76 -2.95
C MET A 349 11.62 -11.98 -1.55
N GLU A 350 10.82 -13.04 -1.37
CA GLU A 350 10.26 -13.48 -0.09
C GLU A 350 11.36 -13.93 0.88
N GLU A 351 12.34 -14.68 0.35
CA GLU A 351 13.50 -15.20 1.08
C GLU A 351 14.38 -14.07 1.65
N ARG A 352 14.28 -12.88 1.04
CA ARG A 352 14.98 -11.66 1.47
C ARG A 352 14.13 -10.78 2.40
N GLY A 353 12.88 -11.17 2.68
CA GLY A 353 11.93 -10.34 3.43
C GLY A 353 11.55 -9.04 2.72
N ALA A 354 11.65 -8.98 1.38
CA ALA A 354 11.43 -7.76 0.62
C ALA A 354 9.94 -7.39 0.49
N ASN A 355 9.08 -8.41 0.46
CA ASN A 355 7.64 -8.28 0.59
C ASN A 355 7.32 -8.00 2.06
N SER A 356 7.11 -6.73 2.37
CA SER A 356 6.88 -6.24 3.73
C SER A 356 5.56 -6.78 4.27
N ASN A 357 5.62 -7.92 4.94
CA ASN A 357 4.57 -8.40 5.81
C ASN A 357 5.02 -8.15 7.24
N ILE A 358 4.31 -7.24 7.92
CA ILE A 358 4.50 -6.97 9.35
C ILE A 358 4.33 -8.26 10.17
N ASN A 359 3.54 -9.20 9.66
CA ASN A 359 3.51 -10.59 10.13
C ASN A 359 4.53 -11.40 9.31
N LYS A 360 5.66 -11.76 9.94
CA LYS A 360 6.74 -12.54 9.32
C LYS A 360 6.19 -13.62 8.39
N ALA A 361 6.71 -13.68 7.16
CA ALA A 361 6.49 -14.80 6.26
C ALA A 361 6.84 -16.10 7.01
N GLY A 362 5.90 -17.05 7.03
CA GLY A 362 6.06 -18.32 7.73
C GLY A 362 7.32 -19.06 7.28
N ILE A 363 7.80 -19.93 8.17
CA ILE A 363 9.00 -20.78 8.03
C ILE A 363 8.97 -21.65 6.74
N PHE A 364 7.84 -21.72 6.04
CA PHE A 364 7.64 -22.47 4.80
C PHE A 364 7.93 -21.72 3.50
N SER A 365 8.27 -20.42 3.50
CA SER A 365 8.59 -19.70 2.24
C SER A 365 9.86 -20.20 1.55
N GLY A 366 10.79 -20.79 2.29
CA GLY A 366 12.09 -21.27 1.78
C GLY A 366 12.05 -22.60 1.02
N LEU A 367 10.89 -23.25 0.88
CA LEU A 367 10.75 -24.54 0.19
C LEU A 367 10.07 -24.40 -1.18
N PHE A 368 10.38 -23.34 -1.93
CA PHE A 368 9.94 -23.23 -3.32
C PHE A 368 10.74 -24.19 -4.20
N SER A 369 10.05 -25.07 -4.92
CA SER A 369 10.71 -26.01 -5.84
C SER A 369 11.42 -25.27 -6.98
N LEU A 370 12.52 -25.83 -7.48
CA LEU A 370 13.27 -25.28 -8.63
C LEU A 370 12.35 -25.03 -9.85
N PHE A 371 11.38 -25.91 -10.05
CA PHE A 371 10.39 -25.79 -11.14
C PHE A 371 9.46 -24.59 -10.94
N ALA A 372 8.97 -24.35 -9.73
CA ALA A 372 8.12 -23.20 -9.43
C ALA A 372 8.89 -21.87 -9.60
N ARG A 373 10.16 -21.84 -9.18
CA ARG A 373 11.03 -20.67 -9.41
C ARG A 373 11.29 -20.43 -10.90
N LYS A 374 11.60 -21.48 -11.67
CA LYS A 374 11.81 -21.36 -13.12
C LYS A 374 10.57 -20.78 -13.81
N LYS A 375 9.39 -21.30 -13.48
CA LYS A 375 8.12 -20.83 -14.03
C LYS A 375 7.81 -19.37 -13.66
N ALA A 376 8.07 -18.98 -12.40
CA ALA A 376 7.92 -17.58 -11.98
C ALA A 376 8.79 -16.63 -12.81
N TRP A 377 10.04 -16.99 -13.07
CA TRP A 377 10.93 -16.19 -13.93
C TRP A 377 10.53 -16.21 -15.42
N GLU A 378 9.95 -17.30 -15.92
CA GLU A 378 9.34 -17.32 -17.26
C GLU A 378 8.17 -16.34 -17.35
N ASN A 379 7.33 -16.25 -16.32
CA ASN A 379 6.23 -15.27 -16.25
C ASN A 379 6.74 -13.82 -16.16
N VAL A 380 7.81 -13.56 -15.40
CA VAL A 380 8.47 -12.25 -15.37
C VAL A 380 8.99 -11.89 -16.75
N LYS A 381 9.66 -12.83 -17.45
CA LYS A 381 10.18 -12.59 -18.79
C LYS A 381 9.06 -12.31 -19.80
N ALA A 382 7.93 -13.01 -19.68
CA ALA A 382 6.79 -12.85 -20.57
C ALA A 382 6.04 -11.53 -20.33
N SER A 383 5.86 -11.13 -19.07
CA SER A 383 5.14 -9.90 -18.71
C SER A 383 5.99 -8.64 -18.69
N GLY A 384 7.31 -8.78 -18.50
CA GLY A 384 8.23 -7.68 -18.27
C GLY A 384 8.13 -7.05 -16.87
N SER A 385 7.32 -7.61 -15.96
CA SER A 385 7.12 -7.04 -14.62
C SER A 385 7.60 -7.99 -13.53
N VAL A 386 8.02 -7.41 -12.41
CA VAL A 386 8.28 -8.13 -11.15
C VAL A 386 7.32 -7.67 -10.04
N TRP A 387 6.41 -6.74 -10.35
CA TRP A 387 5.51 -6.11 -9.40
C TRP A 387 4.07 -6.55 -9.62
N THR A 388 3.37 -6.75 -8.52
CA THR A 388 1.91 -6.98 -8.46
C THR A 388 1.34 -6.26 -7.25
N THR A 389 0.03 -6.08 -7.20
CA THR A 389 -0.67 -5.63 -5.99
C THR A 389 -0.68 -6.72 -4.92
N LYS A 390 -0.75 -6.34 -3.64
CA LYS A 390 -0.92 -7.30 -2.54
C LYS A 390 -2.27 -8.02 -2.66
N THR A 391 -2.24 -9.35 -2.58
CA THR A 391 -3.40 -10.20 -2.89
C THR A 391 -4.55 -10.11 -1.88
N TYR A 392 -4.28 -9.65 -0.65
CA TYR A 392 -5.30 -9.44 0.38
C TYR A 392 -5.89 -8.02 0.38
N HIS A 393 -5.52 -7.17 -0.59
CA HIS A 393 -6.19 -5.89 -0.83
C HIS A 393 -7.23 -6.11 -1.94
N GLU A 394 -8.39 -6.67 -1.59
CA GLU A 394 -9.41 -7.09 -2.56
C GLU A 394 -9.98 -5.92 -3.37
N ASP A 395 -9.90 -4.72 -2.81
CA ASP A 395 -10.49 -3.51 -3.36
C ASP A 395 -9.62 -2.81 -4.42
N VAL A 396 -8.39 -3.28 -4.67
CA VAL A 396 -7.52 -2.62 -5.66
C VAL A 396 -8.13 -2.67 -7.05
N ALA A 397 -8.34 -1.50 -7.66
CA ALA A 397 -9.11 -1.34 -8.89
C ALA A 397 -8.39 -0.42 -9.88
N PHE A 398 -7.20 -0.82 -10.32
CA PHE A 398 -6.46 -0.15 -11.38
C PHE A 398 -6.89 -0.71 -12.74
N ASP A 399 -7.11 0.17 -13.72
CA ASP A 399 -7.21 -0.21 -15.14
C ASP A 399 -5.82 -0.63 -15.65
N GLU A 400 -4.78 0.12 -15.27
CA GLU A 400 -3.39 -0.21 -15.54
C GLU A 400 -2.46 0.27 -14.41
N MET A 401 -1.94 -0.67 -13.61
CA MET A 401 -0.94 -0.39 -12.57
C MET A 401 0.37 0.12 -13.20
N SER A 402 0.83 1.30 -12.77
CA SER A 402 2.02 1.98 -13.33
C SER A 402 3.26 1.08 -13.36
N LEU A 403 3.56 0.40 -12.25
CA LEU A 403 4.71 -0.50 -12.13
C LEU A 403 4.56 -1.76 -13.00
N GLN A 404 3.36 -2.32 -13.10
CA GLN A 404 3.13 -3.54 -13.87
C GLN A 404 3.25 -3.27 -15.38
N GLY A 405 2.82 -2.09 -15.85
CA GLY A 405 2.94 -1.66 -17.25
C GLY A 405 4.30 -1.03 -17.61
N ALA A 406 5.22 -0.89 -16.65
CA ALA A 406 6.42 -0.07 -16.81
C ALA A 406 7.33 -0.51 -17.96
N TRP A 407 7.59 -1.82 -18.08
CA TRP A 407 8.46 -2.35 -19.14
C TRP A 407 7.98 -1.96 -20.53
N LYS A 408 6.69 -2.19 -20.79
CA LYS A 408 6.05 -1.88 -22.06
C LYS A 408 6.18 -0.40 -22.41
N ARG A 409 5.98 0.48 -21.43
CA ARG A 409 6.01 1.94 -21.61
C ARG A 409 7.41 2.49 -21.81
N VAL A 410 8.39 1.96 -21.09
CA VAL A 410 9.79 2.39 -21.21
C VAL A 410 10.41 1.93 -22.53
N PHE A 411 10.17 0.67 -22.92
CA PHE A 411 10.79 0.08 -24.11
C PHE A 411 9.93 0.18 -25.38
N GLY A 412 8.69 0.67 -25.29
CA GLY A 412 7.80 0.88 -26.44
C GLY A 412 7.36 -0.41 -27.14
N THR A 413 7.33 -1.55 -26.45
CA THR A 413 6.95 -2.83 -27.06
C THR A 413 5.44 -2.88 -27.34
N ALA A 414 5.05 -3.22 -28.58
CA ALA A 414 3.65 -3.42 -28.95
C ALA A 414 3.05 -4.68 -28.29
N ASN A 415 1.72 -4.70 -28.12
CA ASN A 415 0.96 -5.82 -27.55
C ASN A 415 1.03 -7.09 -28.40
#